data_AF-A0A1M7CZY3-F1
#
_entry.id   AF-A0A1M7CZY3-F1
#
_cell.length_a   1.000
_cell.length_b   1.000
_cell.length_c   1.000
_cell.angle_alpha   90.00
_cell.angle_beta   90.00
_cell.angle_gamma   90.00
#
_symmetry.space_group_name_H-M   'P 1'
#
loop_
_entity.id
_entity.type
_entity.pdbx_description
1 polymer ?
#
loop_
_entity_poly.entity_id
_entity_poly.type
_entity_poly.pdbx_seq_one_letter_code
_entity_poly.pdbx_strand_id
1 'polypeptide(L)'
;MKNKFLVRFFIAFILLLYSTFSYFINTDFDMSIFFICALIYLFIFFDFFFQIYKSIKVKYTDKVRNYLCIFYALVLIIVFIKPRGIIDFEELGSKIILTGFYEGVASCTTTLKLKENNTYRLNSICFGSDTKIGKYVIRNDSIFFDKKDDIPYSFGVIDGNSLDLYYKESSEKYNYFSLMIIKN
;
A
#
# COMPACT_ATOMS: atom_id res chain seq x y z
N MET A 1 24.45 -27.66 -5.99
CA MET A 1 23.57 -26.74 -6.75
C MET A 1 22.21 -26.50 -6.08
N LYS A 2 21.54 -27.51 -5.50
CA LYS A 2 20.23 -27.37 -4.83
C LYS A 2 20.16 -26.22 -3.80
N ASN A 3 21.14 -26.10 -2.90
CA ASN A 3 21.10 -25.07 -1.85
C ASN A 3 21.18 -23.64 -2.39
N LYS A 4 21.99 -23.40 -3.45
CA LYS A 4 22.11 -22.07 -4.06
C LYS A 4 20.84 -21.66 -4.84
N PHE A 5 20.15 -22.62 -5.45
CA PHE A 5 18.85 -22.40 -6.08
C PHE A 5 17.79 -22.05 -5.03
N LEU A 6 17.71 -22.82 -3.94
CA LEU A 6 16.73 -22.59 -2.88
C LEU A 6 16.89 -21.22 -2.23
N VAL A 7 18.11 -20.79 -1.94
CA VAL A 7 18.38 -19.45 -1.37
C VAL A 7 17.90 -18.35 -2.33
N ARG A 8 18.22 -18.48 -3.62
CA ARG A 8 17.82 -17.53 -4.67
C ARG A 8 16.31 -17.44 -4.86
N PHE A 9 15.65 -18.59 -4.86
CA PHE A 9 14.20 -18.69 -4.90
C PHE A 9 13.58 -18.03 -3.67
N PHE A 10 14.10 -18.35 -2.48
CA PHE A 10 13.61 -17.82 -1.22
C PHE A 10 13.75 -16.30 -1.12
N ILE A 11 14.87 -15.72 -1.55
CA ILE A 11 15.07 -14.26 -1.58
C ILE A 11 14.05 -13.59 -2.51
N ALA A 12 13.86 -14.11 -3.73
CA ALA A 12 12.87 -13.56 -4.66
C ALA A 12 11.42 -13.74 -4.16
N PHE A 13 11.14 -14.84 -3.48
CA PHE A 13 9.84 -15.08 -2.85
C PHE A 13 9.57 -14.13 -1.69
N ILE A 14 10.57 -13.86 -0.83
CA ILE A 14 10.47 -12.85 0.23
C ILE A 14 10.19 -11.47 -0.35
N LEU A 15 10.88 -11.08 -1.43
CA LEU A 15 10.63 -9.80 -2.09
C LEU A 15 9.18 -9.69 -2.58
N LEU A 16 8.65 -10.76 -3.19
CA LEU A 16 7.26 -10.82 -3.65
C LEU A 16 6.28 -10.74 -2.46
N LEU A 17 6.52 -11.49 -1.39
CA LEU A 17 5.70 -11.44 -0.18
C LEU A 17 5.72 -10.04 0.44
N TYR A 18 6.89 -9.44 0.62
CA TYR A 18 7.00 -8.09 1.17
C TYR A 18 6.24 -7.08 0.30
N SER A 19 6.41 -7.12 -1.03
CA SER A 19 5.64 -6.23 -1.92
C SER A 19 4.12 -6.41 -1.78
N THR A 20 3.66 -7.62 -1.46
CA THR A 20 2.23 -7.94 -1.30
C THR A 20 1.68 -7.55 0.07
N PHE A 21 2.49 -7.67 1.12
CA PHE A 21 2.07 -7.42 2.50
C PHE A 21 2.47 -6.04 3.03
N SER A 22 3.32 -5.29 2.32
CA SER A 22 3.71 -3.92 2.69
C SER A 22 2.49 -3.00 2.89
N TYR A 23 1.38 -3.27 2.19
CA TYR A 23 0.10 -2.59 2.38
C TYR A 23 -0.43 -2.61 3.84
N PHE A 24 -0.06 -3.62 4.64
CA PHE A 24 -0.49 -3.76 6.03
C PHE A 24 0.53 -3.31 7.06
N ILE A 25 1.77 -3.11 6.65
CA ILE A 25 2.84 -2.78 7.58
C ILE A 25 2.86 -1.25 7.71
N ASN A 26 2.08 -0.72 8.66
CA ASN A 26 2.28 0.63 9.16
C ASN A 26 3.55 0.62 10.03
N THR A 27 4.73 0.87 9.46
CA THR A 27 5.94 1.04 10.27
C THR A 27 6.64 2.34 9.95
N ASP A 28 7.14 2.99 11.00
CA ASP A 28 8.03 4.17 10.94
C ASP A 28 9.34 3.91 10.15
N PHE A 29 9.57 2.65 9.75
CA PHE A 29 10.73 2.19 8.98
C PHE A 29 10.46 2.03 7.48
N ASP A 30 9.31 2.49 6.97
CA ASP A 30 8.89 2.36 5.57
C ASP A 30 10.00 2.72 4.57
N MET A 31 10.68 3.85 4.79
CA MET A 31 11.74 4.31 3.89
C MET A 31 12.98 3.40 3.91
N SER A 32 13.45 2.99 5.09
CA SER A 32 14.64 2.13 5.20
C SER A 32 14.40 0.76 4.59
N ILE A 33 13.22 0.18 4.83
CA ILE A 33 12.86 -1.12 4.28
C ILE A 33 12.67 -1.01 2.76
N PHE A 34 12.07 0.08 2.27
CA PHE A 34 11.97 0.36 0.83
C PHE A 34 13.36 0.35 0.16
N PHE A 35 14.36 1.04 0.73
CA PHE A 35 15.72 1.03 0.16
C PHE A 35 16.35 -0.37 0.15
N ILE A 36 16.18 -1.16 1.21
CA ILE A 36 16.67 -2.54 1.26
C ILE A 36 15.99 -3.39 0.17
N CYS A 37 14.67 -3.27 0.02
CA CYS A 37 13.92 -3.99 -1.00
C CYS A 37 14.32 -3.55 -2.42
N ALA A 38 14.60 -2.26 -2.64
CA ALA A 38 15.11 -1.75 -3.90
C ALA A 38 16.50 -2.33 -4.24
N LEU A 39 17.39 -2.43 -3.25
CA LEU A 39 18.70 -3.07 -3.44
C LEU A 39 18.58 -4.57 -3.75
N ILE A 40 17.68 -5.29 -3.06
CA ILE A 40 17.39 -6.69 -3.35
C ILE A 40 16.82 -6.86 -4.75
N TYR A 41 15.89 -5.98 -5.16
CA TYR A 41 15.30 -5.97 -6.50
C TYR A 41 16.39 -5.77 -7.56
N LEU A 42 17.28 -4.79 -7.40
CA LEU A 42 18.40 -4.55 -8.31
C LEU A 42 19.34 -5.76 -8.38
N PHE A 43 19.66 -6.36 -7.23
CA PHE A 43 20.49 -7.56 -7.19
C PHE A 43 19.86 -8.72 -7.98
N ILE A 44 18.56 -8.98 -7.80
CA ILE A 44 17.83 -10.01 -8.54
C ILE A 44 17.78 -9.67 -10.03
N PHE A 45 17.58 -8.40 -10.38
CA PHE A 45 17.56 -7.94 -11.76
C PHE A 45 18.89 -8.25 -12.47
N PHE A 46 20.03 -7.93 -11.86
CA PHE A 46 21.34 -8.26 -12.43
C PHE A 46 21.63 -9.78 -12.43
N ASP A 47 21.31 -10.52 -11.35
CA ASP A 47 21.49 -11.98 -11.33
C ASP A 47 20.62 -12.65 -12.41
N PHE A 48 19.43 -12.14 -12.70
CA PHE A 48 18.55 -12.63 -13.76
C PHE A 48 19.20 -12.58 -15.14
N PHE A 49 19.75 -11.43 -15.56
CA PHE A 49 20.48 -11.34 -16.83
C PHE A 49 21.69 -12.27 -16.87
N PHE A 50 22.40 -12.39 -15.75
CA PHE A 50 23.53 -13.32 -15.65
C PHE A 50 23.11 -14.79 -15.76
N GLN A 51 21.96 -15.19 -15.19
CA GLN A 51 21.41 -16.53 -15.37
C GLN A 51 20.94 -16.78 -16.80
N ILE A 52 20.34 -15.78 -17.46
CA ILE A 52 19.97 -15.88 -18.87
C ILE A 52 21.21 -16.13 -19.72
N TYR A 53 22.26 -15.31 -19.55
CA TYR A 53 23.51 -15.46 -20.28
C TYR A 53 24.10 -16.87 -20.12
N LYS A 54 24.14 -17.40 -18.89
CA LYS A 54 24.58 -18.78 -18.63
C LYS A 54 23.68 -19.82 -19.28
N SER A 55 22.37 -19.59 -19.29
CA SER A 55 21.40 -20.49 -19.92
C SER A 55 21.58 -20.54 -21.43
N ILE A 56 21.81 -19.40 -22.07
CA ILE A 56 22.14 -19.31 -23.50
C ILE A 56 23.44 -20.08 -23.79
N LYS A 57 24.50 -19.85 -23.01
CA LYS A 57 25.81 -20.47 -23.22
C LYS A 57 25.76 -22.00 -23.21
N VAL A 58 24.91 -22.60 -22.36
CA VAL A 58 24.74 -24.05 -22.29
C VAL A 58 23.45 -24.54 -22.97
N LYS A 59 22.91 -23.75 -23.91
CA LYS A 59 21.75 -24.10 -24.75
C LYS A 59 20.54 -24.60 -23.96
N TYR A 60 20.26 -23.96 -22.81
CA TYR A 60 19.10 -24.25 -21.96
C TYR A 60 19.00 -25.69 -21.45
N THR A 61 20.11 -26.42 -21.39
CA THR A 61 20.13 -27.82 -20.92
C THR A 61 19.81 -27.98 -19.43
N ASP A 62 20.13 -26.99 -18.61
CA ASP A 62 19.83 -26.97 -17.18
C ASP A 62 18.39 -26.49 -16.92
N LYS A 63 17.46 -27.44 -16.81
CA LYS A 63 16.05 -27.17 -16.57
C LYS A 63 15.81 -26.38 -15.28
N VAL A 64 16.59 -26.63 -14.22
CA VAL A 64 16.41 -25.98 -12.92
C VAL A 64 16.73 -24.49 -13.02
N ARG A 65 17.81 -24.13 -13.71
CA ARG A 65 18.15 -22.73 -13.96
C ARG A 65 17.12 -22.04 -14.86
N ASN A 66 16.60 -22.72 -15.88
CA ASN A 66 15.58 -22.14 -16.75
C ASN A 66 14.29 -21.83 -15.97
N TYR A 67 13.83 -22.75 -15.10
CA TYR A 67 12.68 -22.49 -14.22
C TYR A 67 12.95 -21.32 -13.26
N LEU A 68 14.17 -21.20 -12.72
CA LEU A 68 14.54 -20.03 -11.90
C LEU A 68 14.45 -18.72 -12.71
N CYS A 69 14.90 -18.72 -13.97
CA CYS A 69 14.83 -17.53 -14.82
C CYS A 69 13.37 -17.13 -15.08
N ILE A 70 12.50 -18.09 -15.40
CA ILE A 70 11.07 -17.83 -15.60
C ILE A 70 10.46 -17.24 -14.31
N PHE A 71 10.78 -17.82 -13.15
CA PHE A 71 10.30 -17.30 -11.87
C PHE A 71 10.82 -15.88 -11.59
N TYR A 72 12.10 -15.60 -11.84
CA TYR A 72 12.66 -14.26 -11.71
C TYR A 72 11.97 -13.25 -12.63
N ALA A 73 11.72 -13.62 -13.90
CA ALA A 73 10.99 -12.75 -14.82
C ALA A 73 9.60 -12.40 -14.27
N LEU A 74 8.86 -13.40 -13.77
CA LEU A 74 7.54 -13.17 -13.18
C LEU A 74 7.60 -12.26 -11.95
N VAL A 75 8.49 -12.55 -11.00
CA VAL A 75 8.64 -11.73 -9.78
C VAL A 75 9.00 -10.29 -10.13
N LEU A 76 9.98 -10.08 -11.02
CA LEU A 76 10.41 -8.74 -11.43
C LEU A 76 9.27 -7.96 -12.12
N ILE A 77 8.54 -8.60 -13.04
CA ILE A 77 7.40 -7.98 -13.73
C ILE A 77 6.29 -7.62 -12.75
N ILE A 78 5.95 -8.54 -11.84
CA ILE A 78 4.89 -8.32 -10.84
C ILE A 78 5.24 -7.15 -9.94
N VAL A 79 6.46 -7.13 -9.38
CA VAL A 79 6.90 -6.06 -8.47
C VAL A 79 7.00 -4.72 -9.22
N PHE A 80 7.39 -4.73 -10.49
CA PHE A 80 7.46 -3.51 -11.30
C PHE A 80 6.08 -2.93 -11.63
N ILE A 81 5.12 -3.77 -12.04
CA ILE A 81 3.77 -3.31 -12.42
C ILE A 81 2.91 -3.01 -11.18
N LYS A 82 3.02 -3.85 -10.15
CA LYS A 82 2.24 -3.75 -8.91
C LYS A 82 3.16 -3.77 -7.69
N PRO A 83 3.89 -2.67 -7.43
CA PRO A 83 4.84 -2.59 -6.30
C PRO A 83 4.18 -2.70 -4.93
N ARG A 84 2.86 -2.40 -4.85
CA ARG A 84 2.03 -2.55 -3.64
C ARG A 84 1.38 -3.92 -3.50
N GLY A 85 1.74 -4.87 -4.36
CA GLY A 85 1.21 -6.22 -4.32
C GLY A 85 0.14 -6.51 -5.36
N ILE A 86 -0.10 -7.80 -5.56
CA ILE A 86 -1.10 -8.29 -6.52
C ILE A 86 -2.51 -8.24 -5.91
N ILE A 87 -2.61 -8.42 -4.59
CA ILE A 87 -3.86 -8.57 -3.86
C ILE A 87 -4.25 -7.20 -3.30
N ASP A 88 -5.43 -6.71 -3.72
CA ASP A 88 -6.07 -5.59 -3.06
C ASP A 88 -6.92 -6.11 -1.90
N PHE A 89 -6.38 -6.04 -0.69
CA PHE A 89 -7.10 -6.46 0.51
C PHE A 89 -8.24 -5.51 0.89
N GLU A 90 -8.30 -4.31 0.29
CA GLU A 90 -9.38 -3.38 0.53
C GLU A 90 -10.69 -3.83 -0.14
N GLU A 91 -10.58 -4.48 -1.31
CA GLU A 91 -11.70 -5.10 -2.05
C GLU A 91 -12.29 -6.33 -1.35
N LEU A 92 -11.51 -7.02 -0.50
CA LEU A 92 -11.98 -8.18 0.27
C LEU A 92 -12.89 -7.79 1.45
N GLY A 93 -13.00 -6.50 1.75
CA GLY A 93 -13.83 -5.98 2.85
C GLY A 93 -15.27 -5.66 2.44
N SER A 94 -15.99 -5.00 3.36
CA SER A 94 -17.30 -4.39 3.09
C SER A 94 -17.22 -3.32 2.01
N LYS A 95 -18.33 -3.13 1.28
CA LYS A 95 -18.45 -2.15 0.20
C LYS A 95 -18.16 -0.73 0.68
N ILE A 96 -17.42 0.03 -0.13
CA ILE A 96 -17.14 1.45 0.10
C ILE A 96 -18.38 2.25 -0.27
N ILE A 97 -18.91 3.03 0.68
CA ILE A 97 -20.08 3.88 0.49
C ILE A 97 -19.71 5.35 0.20
N LEU A 98 -18.54 5.80 0.66
CA LEU A 98 -18.04 7.15 0.42
C LEU A 98 -16.52 7.14 0.38
N THR A 99 -15.96 7.84 -0.60
CA THR A 99 -14.51 8.06 -0.73
C THR A 99 -14.24 9.56 -0.72
N GLY A 100 -13.52 10.04 0.28
CA GLY A 100 -12.95 11.39 0.31
C GLY A 100 -11.47 11.33 -0.07
N PHE A 101 -11.03 12.24 -0.92
CA PHE A 101 -9.66 12.30 -1.43
C PHE A 101 -9.13 13.73 -1.38
N TYR A 102 -7.87 13.86 -0.99
CA TYR A 102 -7.14 15.11 -1.05
C TYR A 102 -5.73 14.83 -1.58
N GLU A 103 -5.29 15.66 -2.52
CA GLU A 103 -3.90 15.70 -2.98
C GLU A 103 -3.29 17.03 -2.55
N GLY A 104 -2.22 16.94 -1.76
CA GLY A 104 -1.45 18.07 -1.27
C GLY A 104 -0.20 18.35 -2.11
N VAL A 105 0.68 19.18 -1.54
CA VAL A 105 1.95 19.54 -2.17
C VAL A 105 2.87 18.31 -2.23
N ALA A 106 3.69 18.22 -3.28
CA ALA A 106 4.61 17.11 -3.54
C ALA A 106 3.93 15.73 -3.70
N SER A 107 2.68 15.71 -4.20
CA SER A 107 1.89 14.48 -4.42
C SER A 107 1.63 13.65 -3.15
N CYS A 108 1.67 14.31 -2.00
CA CYS A 108 1.09 13.77 -0.77
C CYS A 108 -0.41 13.53 -0.96
N THR A 109 -0.91 12.36 -0.58
CA THR A 109 -2.33 12.02 -0.75
C THR A 109 -2.96 11.57 0.55
N THR A 110 -4.15 12.07 0.84
CA THR A 110 -4.99 11.62 1.94
C THR A 110 -6.28 11.05 1.38
N THR A 111 -6.58 9.80 1.72
CA THR A 111 -7.79 9.10 1.27
C THR A 111 -8.57 8.59 2.47
N LEU A 112 -9.81 9.03 2.63
CA LEU A 112 -10.76 8.51 3.60
C LEU A 112 -11.80 7.65 2.89
N LYS A 113 -11.93 6.39 3.28
CA LYS A 113 -12.95 5.48 2.77
C LYS A 113 -13.87 5.05 3.90
N LEU A 114 -15.16 5.31 3.74
CA LEU A 114 -16.22 4.83 4.63
C LEU A 114 -16.82 3.56 4.05
N LYS A 115 -16.93 2.52 4.87
CA LYS A 115 -17.49 1.23 4.47
C LYS A 115 -18.86 0.99 5.10
N GLU A 116 -19.68 0.20 4.42
CA GLU A 116 -21.08 -0.08 4.79
C GLU A 116 -21.25 -0.69 6.19
N ASN A 117 -20.25 -1.44 6.68
CA ASN A 117 -20.25 -2.03 8.03
C ASN A 117 -19.82 -1.05 9.15
N ASN A 118 -20.03 0.26 8.95
CA ASN A 118 -19.67 1.32 9.91
C ASN A 118 -18.18 1.39 10.28
N THR A 119 -17.30 0.92 9.39
CA THR A 119 -15.84 1.05 9.55
C THR A 119 -15.26 2.02 8.54
N TYR A 120 -14.27 2.80 8.95
CA TYR A 120 -13.53 3.68 8.05
C TYR A 120 -12.08 3.25 7.94
N ARG A 121 -11.44 3.67 6.84
CA ARG A 121 -10.01 3.61 6.64
C ARG A 121 -9.53 4.97 6.13
N LEU A 122 -8.65 5.60 6.89
CA LEU A 122 -7.98 6.84 6.54
C LEU A 122 -6.51 6.51 6.23
N ASN A 123 -6.11 6.67 4.97
CA ASN A 123 -4.74 6.50 4.52
C ASN A 123 -4.15 7.88 4.22
N SER A 124 -2.97 8.17 4.77
CA SER A 124 -2.16 9.34 4.42
C SER A 124 -0.82 8.86 3.88
N ILE A 125 -0.49 9.24 2.65
CA ILE A 125 0.72 8.81 1.95
C ILE A 125 1.52 10.06 1.57
N CYS A 126 2.71 10.19 2.15
CA CYS A 126 3.70 11.20 1.82
C CYS A 126 5.09 10.54 1.73
N PHE A 127 5.96 10.79 2.72
CA PHE A 127 7.27 10.13 2.91
C PHE A 127 7.19 8.84 3.74
N GLY A 128 5.99 8.29 3.84
CA GLY A 128 5.59 7.12 4.63
C GLY A 128 4.09 6.91 4.47
N SER A 129 3.58 5.77 4.93
CA SER A 129 2.15 5.49 4.93
C SER A 129 1.63 5.44 6.36
N ASP A 130 0.69 6.32 6.69
CA ASP A 130 -0.08 6.23 7.93
C ASP A 130 -1.50 5.77 7.60
N THR A 131 -1.91 4.66 8.23
CA THR A 131 -3.24 4.10 8.06
C THR A 131 -3.97 4.03 9.40
N LYS A 132 -5.09 4.73 9.49
CA LYS A 132 -5.99 4.69 10.64
C LYS A 132 -7.27 3.97 10.28
N ILE A 133 -7.62 2.95 11.05
CA ILE A 133 -8.84 2.16 10.88
C ILE A 133 -9.67 2.33 12.14
N GLY A 134 -10.97 2.51 11.96
CA GLY A 134 -11.85 2.74 13.10
C GLY A 134 -13.32 2.60 12.75
N LYS A 135 -14.17 3.05 13.67
CA LYS A 135 -15.63 3.05 13.51
C LYS A 135 -16.17 4.46 13.33
N TYR A 136 -17.26 4.55 12.58
CA TYR A 136 -17.98 5.81 12.38
C TYR A 136 -19.49 5.60 12.41
N VAL A 137 -20.20 6.69 12.69
CA VAL A 137 -21.67 6.75 12.62
C VAL A 137 -22.06 7.97 11.80
N ILE A 138 -22.94 7.78 10.82
CA ILE A 138 -23.55 8.88 10.07
C ILE A 138 -24.85 9.30 10.79
N ARG A 139 -25.03 10.60 11.00
CA ARG A 139 -26.29 11.22 11.43
C ARG A 139 -26.56 12.40 10.52
N ASN A 140 -27.58 12.29 9.66
CA ASN A 140 -27.87 13.25 8.60
C ASN A 140 -26.61 13.49 7.75
N ASP A 141 -26.17 14.74 7.62
CA ASP A 141 -25.01 15.13 6.80
C ASP A 141 -23.69 15.11 7.59
N SER A 142 -23.70 14.60 8.82
CA SER A 142 -22.53 14.56 9.71
C SER A 142 -22.04 13.14 9.97
N ILE A 143 -20.73 12.96 9.91
CA ILE A 143 -20.01 11.71 10.20
C ILE A 143 -19.29 11.88 11.53
N PHE A 144 -19.55 10.99 12.49
CA PHE A 144 -18.89 10.99 13.80
C PHE A 144 -17.93 9.82 13.89
N PHE A 145 -16.68 10.07 14.27
CA PHE A 145 -15.65 9.04 14.44
C PHE A 145 -15.55 8.63 15.92
N ASP A 146 -15.28 7.36 16.19
CA ASP A 146 -15.04 6.89 17.56
C ASP A 146 -13.68 7.41 18.05
N LYS A 147 -13.65 8.02 19.23
CA LYS A 147 -12.44 8.62 19.84
C LYS A 147 -11.41 7.57 20.28
N LYS A 148 -11.78 6.29 20.31
CA LYS A 148 -10.84 5.20 20.60
C LYS A 148 -9.87 4.96 19.46
N ASP A 149 -10.27 5.33 18.26
CA ASP A 149 -9.45 5.22 17.08
C ASP A 149 -8.62 6.50 17.01
N ASP A 150 -7.30 6.39 16.83
CA ASP A 150 -6.31 7.47 16.93
C ASP A 150 -6.45 8.55 15.82
N ILE A 151 -7.66 8.86 15.40
CA ILE A 151 -7.97 9.85 14.37
C ILE A 151 -7.96 11.26 14.97
N PRO A 152 -7.32 12.23 14.28
CA PRO A 152 -7.27 13.61 14.79
C PRO A 152 -8.62 14.34 14.66
N TYR A 153 -9.59 13.77 13.92
CA TYR A 153 -10.86 14.41 13.59
C TYR A 153 -11.97 14.01 14.55
N SER A 154 -12.72 15.00 15.03
CA SER A 154 -13.88 14.80 15.91
C SER A 154 -15.14 14.40 15.13
N PHE A 155 -15.38 15.05 13.99
CA PHE A 155 -16.50 14.77 13.11
C PHE A 155 -16.19 15.30 11.70
N GLY A 156 -16.95 14.84 10.70
CA GLY A 156 -16.95 15.35 9.34
C GLY A 156 -18.33 15.84 8.93
N VAL A 157 -18.41 16.84 8.05
CA VAL A 157 -19.66 17.30 7.46
C VAL A 157 -19.58 17.16 5.94
N ILE A 158 -20.61 16.57 5.34
CA ILE A 158 -20.74 16.45 3.89
C ILE A 158 -21.37 17.76 3.39
N ASP A 159 -20.63 18.52 2.58
CA ASP A 159 -21.10 19.74 1.93
C ASP A 159 -20.94 19.62 0.41
N GLY A 160 -22.03 19.26 -0.27
CA GLY A 160 -22.02 19.06 -1.73
C GLY A 160 -21.03 17.97 -2.18
N ASN A 161 -19.90 18.39 -2.74
CA ASN A 161 -18.83 17.51 -3.22
C ASN A 161 -17.60 17.51 -2.31
N SER A 162 -17.65 18.16 -1.15
CA SER A 162 -16.58 18.14 -0.15
C SER A 162 -17.03 17.44 1.13
N LEU A 163 -16.05 16.87 1.82
CA LEU A 163 -16.17 16.33 3.16
C LEU A 163 -15.20 17.09 4.05
N ASP A 164 -15.74 17.96 4.89
CA ASP A 164 -14.95 18.80 5.79
C ASP A 164 -14.77 18.09 7.13
N LEU A 165 -13.53 17.71 7.43
CA LEU A 165 -13.16 17.00 8.64
C LEU A 165 -12.69 17.98 9.72
N TYR A 166 -13.45 18.09 10.80
CA TYR A 166 -13.19 19.04 11.89
C TYR A 166 -12.32 18.41 12.97
N TYR A 167 -11.27 19.14 13.38
CA TYR A 167 -10.38 18.76 14.48
C TYR A 167 -10.18 19.93 15.46
N LYS A 168 -9.70 19.63 16.67
CA LYS A 168 -9.53 20.62 17.75
C LYS A 168 -8.05 20.92 17.95
N GLU A 169 -7.63 22.17 17.70
CA GLU A 169 -6.21 22.57 17.68
C GLU A 169 -5.68 23.13 19.02
N SER A 170 -6.53 23.17 20.07
CA SER A 170 -6.32 23.79 21.40
C SER A 170 -7.10 25.11 21.56
N SER A 171 -7.90 25.20 22.63
CA SER A 171 -8.83 26.30 22.99
C SER A 171 -9.92 26.65 21.95
N GLU A 172 -11.07 25.98 22.09
CA GLU A 172 -12.43 26.31 21.57
C GLU A 172 -12.66 26.58 20.08
N LYS A 173 -11.63 26.70 19.25
CA LYS A 173 -11.79 26.81 17.79
C LYS A 173 -11.62 25.45 17.11
N TYR A 174 -12.59 25.12 16.26
CA TYR A 174 -12.47 24.01 15.32
C TYR A 174 -11.84 24.50 14.02
N ASN A 175 -10.81 23.79 13.57
CA ASN A 175 -10.31 23.91 12.21
C ASN A 175 -10.81 22.70 11.40
N TYR A 176 -10.82 22.83 10.08
CA TYR A 176 -11.29 21.78 9.19
C TYR A 176 -10.29 21.48 8.09
N PHE A 177 -10.30 20.23 7.65
CA PHE A 177 -9.55 19.72 6.52
C PHE A 177 -10.53 19.16 5.50
N SER A 178 -10.55 19.74 4.30
CA SER A 178 -11.53 19.38 3.27
C SER A 178 -11.00 18.28 2.36
N LEU A 179 -11.81 17.24 2.20
CA LEU A 179 -11.60 16.16 1.24
C LEU A 179 -12.58 16.31 0.08
N MET A 180 -12.13 16.12 -1.15
CA MET A 180 -13.03 16.01 -2.31
C MET A 180 -13.70 14.64 -2.32
N ILE A 181 -15.03 14.61 -2.40
CA ILE A 181 -15.80 13.37 -2.51
C ILE A 181 -15.67 12.83 -3.93
N ILE A 182 -15.14 11.61 -4.05
CA ILE A 182 -15.12 10.85 -5.30
C ILE A 182 -16.39 10.02 -5.34
N LYS A 183 -17.25 10.29 -6.34
CA LYS A 183 -18.42 9.46 -6.62
C LYS A 183 -17.94 8.15 -7.25
N ASN A 184 -18.22 7.03 -6.56
CA ASN A 184 -18.04 5.68 -7.10
C ASN A 184 -19.06 5.39 -8.20
#